data_AF-A0A352DRX6-F1
#
_entry.id   AF-A0A352DRX6-F1
#
_cell.length_a   1.000
_cell.length_b   1.000
_cell.length_c   1.000
_cell.angle_alpha   90.00
_cell.angle_beta   90.00
_cell.angle_gamma   90.00
#
_symmetry.space_group_name_H-M   'P 1'
#
loop_
_entity.id
_entity.type
_entity.pdbx_description
1 polymer ?
#
loop_
_entity_poly.entity_id
_entity_poly.type
_entity_poly.pdbx_seq_one_letter_code
_entity_poly.pdbx_strand_id
1 'polypeptide(L)'
;MPPQAICVMPLGCGLLGTVGSGACRSAACDGRFRVGDAGRVPREADDGVNDVNDPAAILLGYLNFSSGAFDPAAWRAMNALYADVEPAAPLVTEVADAADRVAARLWRRLAEVERESPAFREATQARAVLKGVFEDLLPSYRRFHADLLEHQPPGAIERPFLVMAMAQGLLAERSRAEGDDPEDMPRRVIARLNDYVGWRPVAVLENGRLSEPYAHERVRPIPLHLAGCGAAHGRYADIVRTAIDILARAPESLLKQADFDPALLEELAIDPRAFDFLHPAASRPNYLFGLWDPARIDEAGFYRRMVVQQVTLDGILSWPEAAAVGEAVPSGLDAERRWESAAVLAGVILMAAGLSGHGPGSFQAALPLAELLPRIAGYRDEFYRWLLTTLPRDHRLRLDDEAKRMRQPFGGVRRHINAVLAGRRARQVENVALASVFARLGRAEAAERLAGAVPAASARMLSRITSRVVAARRVLRRGASTGTQTLDDLDAAAALVLRAVDCGATVDPWNILGMS
;
A
#
# COMPACT_ATOMS: atom_id res chain seq x y z
N MET A 1 -15.71 -28.23 21.28
CA MET A 1 -14.35 -27.92 20.80
C MET A 1 -14.04 -26.48 21.17
N PRO A 2 -13.06 -26.21 22.04
CA PRO A 2 -12.78 -24.84 22.48
C PRO A 2 -12.06 -24.05 21.37
N PRO A 3 -12.16 -22.71 21.37
CA PRO A 3 -11.53 -21.85 20.38
C PRO A 3 -10.01 -21.93 20.53
N GLN A 4 -9.32 -22.27 19.45
CA GLN A 4 -7.86 -22.24 19.39
C GLN A 4 -7.39 -20.79 19.46
N ALA A 5 -6.70 -20.45 20.54
CA ALA A 5 -5.99 -19.20 20.68
C ALA A 5 -4.87 -19.16 19.62
N ILE A 6 -4.94 -18.20 18.70
CA ILE A 6 -3.82 -17.85 17.83
C ILE A 6 -2.76 -17.21 18.75
N CYS A 7 -1.71 -17.97 19.01
CA CYS A 7 -0.55 -17.53 19.77
C CYS A 7 0.19 -16.46 18.94
N VAL A 8 -0.06 -15.19 19.24
CA VAL A 8 0.90 -14.12 18.94
C VAL A 8 2.08 -14.42 19.86
N MET A 9 3.18 -14.96 19.29
CA MET A 9 4.36 -15.33 20.07
C MET A 9 4.78 -14.18 21.00
N PRO A 10 4.76 -14.38 22.33
CA PRO A 10 5.49 -13.52 23.24
C PRO A 10 6.98 -13.84 23.07
N LEU A 11 7.81 -12.81 22.94
CA LEU A 11 9.26 -12.92 22.92
C LEU A 11 9.73 -13.69 24.17
N GLY A 12 10.18 -14.93 23.95
CA GLY A 12 10.71 -15.81 24.97
C GLY A 12 12.04 -15.31 25.51
N CYS A 13 12.06 -15.05 26.80
CA CYS A 13 13.25 -14.82 27.60
C CYS A 13 14.02 -16.14 27.75
N GLY A 14 15.26 -16.20 27.27
CA GLY A 14 16.11 -17.39 27.32
C GLY A 14 17.44 -17.12 28.02
N LEU A 15 17.49 -17.52 29.29
CA LEU A 15 18.59 -18.02 30.12
C LEU A 15 20.07 -17.68 29.80
N LEU A 16 20.65 -17.04 30.80
CA LEU A 16 22.06 -16.95 31.19
C LEU A 16 22.87 -18.25 30.97
N GLY A 17 24.05 -18.08 30.38
CA GLY A 17 25.20 -18.97 30.50
C GLY A 17 26.48 -18.15 30.46
N THR A 18 27.18 -18.09 31.59
CA THR A 18 28.48 -17.43 31.78
C THR A 18 29.65 -18.34 31.33
N VAL A 19 30.86 -17.75 31.36
CA VAL A 19 32.22 -18.30 31.07
C VAL A 19 32.69 -17.99 29.64
N GLY A 20 33.80 -17.31 29.37
CA GLY A 20 34.84 -16.68 30.19
C GLY A 20 35.95 -16.10 29.28
N SER A 21 36.53 -14.98 29.73
CA SER A 21 37.93 -14.52 29.55
C SER A 21 38.70 -14.81 28.24
N GLY A 22 39.10 -13.73 27.55
CA GLY A 22 40.21 -13.76 26.59
C GLY A 22 40.58 -12.36 26.09
N ALA A 23 41.40 -11.64 26.86
CA ALA A 23 42.01 -10.38 26.45
C ALA A 23 43.16 -10.62 25.46
N CYS A 24 43.25 -9.84 24.39
CA CYS A 24 44.53 -9.53 23.76
C CYS A 24 44.48 -8.15 23.07
N ARG A 25 45.57 -7.41 23.23
CA ARG A 25 45.72 -5.98 22.97
C ARG A 25 46.31 -5.72 21.58
N SER A 26 46.14 -4.46 21.18
CA SER A 26 47.01 -3.62 20.33
C SER A 26 47.16 -3.97 18.86
N ALA A 27 46.81 -3.01 17.99
CA ALA A 27 47.82 -2.24 17.26
C ALA A 27 47.21 -0.93 16.76
N ALA A 28 47.89 0.17 17.08
CA ALA A 28 47.69 1.48 16.51
C ALA A 28 48.26 1.52 15.09
N CYS A 29 47.64 2.29 14.20
CA CYS A 29 48.33 2.89 13.05
C CYS A 29 47.76 4.29 12.82
N ASP A 30 48.60 5.26 13.14
CA ASP A 30 48.49 6.67 12.82
C ASP A 30 48.39 6.91 11.31
N GLY A 31 47.54 7.85 10.91
CA GLY A 31 47.47 8.36 9.54
C GLY A 31 46.86 9.76 9.54
N ARG A 32 47.69 10.77 9.80
CA ARG A 32 47.31 12.19 9.77
C ARG A 32 47.18 12.72 8.33
N PHE A 33 46.21 13.63 8.19
CA PHE A 33 46.23 14.84 7.35
C PHE A 33 46.04 14.72 5.82
N ARG A 34 44.93 15.29 5.33
CA ARG A 34 44.90 16.67 4.76
C ARG A 34 43.45 17.13 4.51
N VAL A 35 43.10 18.26 5.13
CA VAL A 35 41.93 19.10 4.82
C VAL A 35 42.41 20.14 3.82
N GLY A 36 41.70 20.33 2.71
CA GLY A 36 41.98 21.34 1.69
C GLY A 36 40.70 21.96 1.15
N ASP A 37 40.55 23.25 1.43
CA ASP A 37 39.72 24.29 0.80
C ASP A 37 38.27 23.97 0.39
N ALA A 38 37.34 24.33 1.29
CA ALA A 38 35.98 24.68 0.91
C ALA A 38 35.98 26.05 0.23
N GLY A 39 35.86 26.02 -1.10
CA GLY A 39 35.62 27.19 -1.94
C GLY A 39 34.35 27.94 -1.55
N ARG A 40 34.51 29.25 -1.42
CA ARG A 40 33.50 30.28 -1.17
C ARG A 40 32.39 30.23 -2.25
N VAL A 41 31.14 29.97 -1.85
CA VAL A 41 29.97 30.08 -2.75
C VAL A 41 29.61 31.57 -2.92
N PRO A 42 29.57 32.13 -4.15
CA PRO A 42 29.04 33.47 -4.37
C PRO A 42 27.50 33.45 -4.31
N ARG A 43 26.92 34.48 -3.70
CA ARG A 43 25.49 34.78 -3.78
C ARG A 43 25.09 35.01 -5.24
N GLU A 44 24.19 34.18 -5.75
CA GLU A 44 23.54 34.45 -7.04
C GLU A 44 22.40 35.45 -6.85
N ALA A 45 22.42 36.42 -7.74
CA ALA A 45 21.44 37.47 -7.90
C ALA A 45 20.18 36.92 -8.59
N ASP A 46 19.09 37.61 -8.32
CA ASP A 46 17.76 37.49 -8.92
C ASP A 46 17.83 37.82 -10.42
N ASP A 47 17.62 36.84 -11.30
CA ASP A 47 17.46 37.01 -12.76
C ASP A 47 16.69 35.82 -13.40
N GLY A 48 15.45 36.07 -13.88
CA GLY A 48 14.81 35.38 -15.01
C GLY A 48 14.42 33.88 -14.90
N VAL A 49 13.12 33.59 -14.79
CA VAL A 49 12.54 32.24 -14.90
C VAL A 49 12.81 31.63 -16.28
N ASN A 50 13.75 30.69 -16.36
CA ASN A 50 13.96 29.84 -17.53
C ASN A 50 12.97 28.64 -17.52
N ASP A 51 12.09 28.58 -18.52
CA ASP A 51 11.00 27.60 -18.77
C ASP A 51 11.52 26.22 -19.27
N VAL A 52 12.58 25.68 -18.65
CA VAL A 52 13.18 24.37 -19.01
C VAL A 52 12.70 23.25 -18.08
N ASN A 53 11.98 23.58 -17.00
CA ASN A 53 11.61 22.64 -15.93
C ASN A 53 10.11 22.66 -15.57
N ASP A 54 9.21 23.21 -16.41
CA ASP A 54 7.77 23.17 -16.12
C ASP A 54 7.23 21.72 -16.12
N PRO A 55 6.81 21.17 -14.96
CA PRO A 55 6.28 19.81 -14.89
C PRO A 55 5.02 19.62 -15.74
N ALA A 56 4.18 20.65 -15.87
CA ALA A 56 2.98 20.53 -16.68
C ALA A 56 3.33 20.38 -18.17
N ALA A 57 4.26 21.19 -18.71
CA ALA A 57 4.72 21.05 -20.09
C ALA A 57 5.36 19.68 -20.38
N ILE A 58 6.22 19.18 -19.47
CA ILE A 58 6.84 17.84 -19.61
C ILE A 58 5.76 16.76 -19.71
N LEU A 59 4.80 16.78 -18.78
CA LEU A 59 3.73 15.80 -18.76
C LEU A 59 2.85 15.92 -20.01
N LEU A 60 2.45 17.12 -20.41
CA LEU A 60 1.64 17.32 -21.62
C LEU A 60 2.36 16.84 -22.88
N GLY A 61 3.68 17.02 -22.97
CA GLY A 61 4.49 16.48 -24.05
C GLY A 61 4.42 14.94 -24.10
N TYR A 62 4.61 14.29 -22.95
CA TYR A 62 4.42 12.84 -22.85
C TYR A 62 3.02 12.39 -23.26
N LEU A 63 1.97 13.06 -22.78
CA LEU A 63 0.59 12.73 -23.13
C LEU A 63 0.31 12.92 -24.63
N ASN A 64 0.98 13.86 -25.30
CA ASN A 64 0.75 14.13 -26.71
C ASN A 64 1.52 13.22 -27.67
N PHE A 65 2.71 12.75 -27.29
CA PHE A 65 3.63 12.07 -28.22
C PHE A 65 3.97 10.62 -27.84
N SER A 66 3.69 10.19 -26.61
CA SER A 66 3.97 8.82 -26.18
C SER A 66 2.90 7.83 -26.66
N SER A 67 3.31 6.59 -26.92
CA SER A 67 2.42 5.44 -27.12
C SER A 67 2.17 4.64 -25.82
N GLY A 68 2.54 5.20 -24.65
CA GLY A 68 2.40 4.55 -23.35
C GLY A 68 3.65 3.82 -22.86
N ALA A 69 4.82 4.08 -23.45
CA ALA A 69 6.10 3.63 -22.88
C ALA A 69 6.36 4.32 -21.53
N PHE A 70 7.00 3.63 -20.59
CA PHE A 70 7.33 4.24 -19.30
C PHE A 70 8.40 5.33 -19.46
N ASP A 71 8.11 6.54 -18.95
CA ASP A 71 9.02 7.67 -18.96
C ASP A 71 9.16 8.27 -17.54
N PRO A 72 10.28 8.05 -16.84
CA PRO A 72 10.49 8.58 -15.50
C PRO A 72 10.33 10.10 -15.39
N ALA A 73 10.62 10.87 -16.44
CA ALA A 73 10.48 12.32 -16.41
C ALA A 73 9.01 12.74 -16.30
N ALA A 74 8.12 12.14 -17.11
CA ALA A 74 6.69 12.41 -17.06
C ALA A 74 6.06 11.98 -15.73
N TRP A 75 6.48 10.84 -15.17
CA TRP A 75 5.98 10.36 -13.89
C TRP A 75 6.42 11.25 -12.72
N ARG A 76 7.67 11.72 -12.71
CA ARG A 76 8.14 12.74 -11.75
C ARG A 76 7.41 14.07 -11.93
N ALA A 77 7.08 14.44 -13.17
CA ALA A 77 6.36 15.66 -13.45
C ALA A 77 4.93 15.63 -12.87
N MET A 78 4.19 14.52 -13.02
CA MET A 78 2.91 14.34 -12.32
C MET A 78 3.09 14.43 -10.80
N ASN A 79 4.15 13.82 -10.26
CA ASN A 79 4.44 13.86 -8.83
C ASN A 79 4.63 15.30 -8.33
N ALA A 80 5.33 16.13 -9.09
CA ALA A 80 5.54 17.55 -8.78
C ALA A 80 4.24 18.35 -8.85
N LEU A 81 3.34 18.07 -9.81
CA LEU A 81 2.03 18.72 -9.89
C LEU A 81 1.17 18.45 -8.66
N TYR A 82 1.21 17.23 -8.13
CA TYR A 82 0.56 16.92 -6.84
C TYR A 82 1.21 17.68 -5.69
N ALA A 83 2.54 17.77 -5.67
CA ALA A 83 3.26 18.52 -4.62
C ALA A 83 2.93 20.02 -4.61
N ASP A 84 2.61 20.60 -5.75
CA ASP A 84 2.17 21.99 -5.84
C ASP A 84 0.73 22.19 -5.34
N VAL A 85 -0.13 21.17 -5.45
CA VAL A 85 -1.52 21.20 -4.95
C VAL A 85 -1.56 20.92 -3.44
N GLU A 86 -0.69 20.03 -2.97
CA GLU A 86 -0.59 19.57 -1.59
C GLU A 86 0.81 19.90 -1.02
N PRO A 87 1.14 21.19 -0.81
CA PRO A 87 2.47 21.59 -0.39
C PRO A 87 2.84 20.97 0.96
N ALA A 88 4.08 20.50 1.08
CA ALA A 88 4.57 19.87 2.29
C ALA A 88 4.85 20.91 3.39
N ALA A 89 4.02 21.00 4.44
CA ALA A 89 4.39 21.69 5.69
C ALA A 89 3.41 21.40 6.86
N PRO A 90 3.83 20.84 8.02
CA PRO A 90 5.02 19.99 8.29
C PRO A 90 4.82 18.52 7.85
N LEU A 91 3.64 18.19 7.33
CA LEU A 91 3.26 16.93 6.72
C LEU A 91 2.41 17.24 5.49
N VAL A 92 2.42 16.35 4.50
CA VAL A 92 1.49 16.44 3.37
C VAL A 92 0.09 16.12 3.88
N THR A 93 -0.84 17.06 3.69
CA THR A 93 -2.27 16.83 3.95
C THR A 93 -2.94 16.55 2.62
N GLU A 94 -3.33 15.30 2.41
CA GLU A 94 -4.03 14.89 1.19
C GLU A 94 -5.43 15.51 1.15
N VAL A 95 -5.82 16.04 -0.02
CA VAL A 95 -7.12 16.67 -0.22
C VAL A 95 -7.98 15.87 -1.20
N ALA A 96 -9.29 15.84 -0.96
CA ALA A 96 -10.23 15.01 -1.71
C ALA A 96 -10.27 15.30 -3.23
N ASP A 97 -10.02 16.56 -3.60
CA ASP A 97 -10.10 17.10 -4.97
C ASP A 97 -8.70 17.31 -5.60
N ALA A 98 -7.65 16.68 -5.06
CA ALA A 98 -6.28 16.88 -5.55
C ALA A 98 -6.12 16.56 -7.05
N ALA A 99 -6.70 15.44 -7.50
CA ALA A 99 -6.68 15.05 -8.91
C ALA A 99 -7.39 16.07 -9.81
N ASP A 100 -8.51 16.64 -9.36
CA ASP A 100 -9.27 17.65 -10.10
C ASP A 100 -8.47 18.96 -10.24
N ARG A 101 -7.76 19.36 -9.18
CA ARG A 101 -6.88 20.55 -9.20
C ARG A 101 -5.69 20.36 -10.13
N VAL A 102 -5.09 19.16 -10.14
CA VAL A 102 -4.03 18.80 -11.09
C VAL A 102 -4.56 18.81 -12.52
N ALA A 103 -5.74 18.25 -12.76
CA ALA A 103 -6.39 18.28 -14.08
C ALA A 103 -6.65 19.72 -14.55
N ALA A 104 -7.20 20.58 -13.67
CA ALA A 104 -7.46 21.99 -13.99
C ALA A 104 -6.18 22.75 -14.36
N ARG A 105 -5.06 22.45 -13.69
CA ARG A 105 -3.75 23.03 -14.02
C ARG A 105 -3.23 22.52 -15.37
N LEU A 106 -3.36 21.23 -15.65
CA LEU A 106 -2.95 20.65 -16.93
C LEU A 106 -3.77 21.22 -18.09
N TRP A 107 -5.09 21.36 -17.93
CA TRP A 107 -5.94 21.99 -18.93
C TRP A 107 -5.57 23.45 -19.20
N ARG A 108 -5.27 24.22 -18.15
CA ARG A 108 -4.82 25.61 -18.29
C ARG A 108 -3.50 25.68 -19.04
N ARG A 109 -2.50 24.88 -18.63
CA ARG A 109 -1.19 24.88 -19.29
C ARG A 109 -1.28 24.39 -20.73
N LEU A 110 -2.14 23.42 -21.03
CA LEU A 110 -2.37 22.95 -22.40
C LEU A 110 -2.83 24.08 -23.33
N ALA A 111 -3.75 24.93 -22.87
CA ALA A 111 -4.23 26.08 -23.64
C ALA A 111 -3.14 27.14 -23.88
N GLU A 112 -2.18 27.27 -22.95
CA GLU A 112 -1.03 28.17 -23.09
C GLU A 112 -0.02 27.61 -24.11
N VAL A 113 0.42 26.35 -23.95
CA VAL A 113 1.45 25.76 -24.83
C VAL A 113 0.98 25.56 -26.26
N GLU A 114 -0.32 25.35 -26.50
CA GLU A 114 -0.89 25.33 -27.86
C GLU A 114 -0.72 26.67 -28.59
N ARG A 115 -0.73 27.80 -27.86
CA ARG A 115 -0.51 29.13 -28.44
C ARG A 115 0.98 29.43 -28.64
N GLU A 116 1.82 28.93 -27.75
CA GLU A 116 3.23 29.31 -27.64
C GLU A 116 4.17 28.39 -28.43
N SER A 117 3.82 27.11 -28.57
CA SER A 117 4.73 26.09 -29.11
C SER A 117 4.18 25.43 -30.38
N PRO A 118 4.91 25.50 -31.51
CA PRO A 118 4.55 24.78 -32.74
C PRO A 118 4.41 23.28 -32.57
N ALA A 119 5.11 22.68 -31.60
CA ALA A 119 5.03 21.25 -31.31
C ALA A 119 3.63 20.84 -30.82
N PHE A 120 2.93 21.74 -30.12
CA PHE A 120 1.57 21.52 -29.61
C PHE A 120 0.48 22.02 -30.56
N ARG A 121 0.81 22.32 -31.83
CA ARG A 121 -0.19 22.74 -32.82
C ARG A 121 -1.29 21.69 -33.02
N GLU A 122 -0.95 20.41 -32.87
CA GLU A 122 -1.91 19.30 -32.79
C GLU A 122 -1.84 18.63 -31.41
N ALA A 123 -2.64 19.12 -30.46
CA ALA A 123 -2.71 18.55 -29.11
C ALA A 123 -3.90 17.58 -28.91
N THR A 124 -4.43 17.03 -30.01
CA THR A 124 -5.60 16.14 -30.01
C THR A 124 -5.42 14.95 -29.08
N GLN A 125 -4.22 14.35 -29.06
CA GLN A 125 -3.92 13.22 -28.19
C GLN A 125 -3.92 13.64 -26.71
N ALA A 126 -3.18 14.70 -26.35
CA ALA A 126 -3.14 15.19 -24.98
C ALA A 126 -4.53 15.53 -24.45
N ARG A 127 -5.37 16.24 -25.23
CA ARG A 127 -6.76 16.56 -24.86
C ARG A 127 -7.58 15.29 -24.60
N ALA A 128 -7.48 14.32 -25.49
CA ALA A 128 -8.26 13.09 -25.40
C ALA A 128 -7.80 12.21 -24.22
N VAL A 129 -6.51 12.21 -23.88
CA VAL A 129 -5.97 11.49 -22.72
C VAL A 129 -6.33 12.18 -21.42
N LEU A 130 -6.24 13.51 -21.32
CA LEU A 130 -6.68 14.26 -20.14
C LEU A 130 -8.16 14.01 -19.85
N LYS A 131 -9.02 14.14 -20.87
CA LYS A 131 -10.44 13.82 -20.76
C LYS A 131 -10.64 12.37 -20.31
N GLY A 132 -10.04 11.41 -21.03
CA GLY A 132 -10.21 9.99 -20.75
C GLY A 132 -9.73 9.57 -19.36
N VAL A 133 -8.67 10.16 -18.82
CA VAL A 133 -8.20 9.87 -17.46
C VAL A 133 -9.11 10.48 -16.41
N PHE A 134 -9.32 11.79 -16.47
CA PHE A 134 -9.96 12.53 -15.38
C PHE A 134 -11.49 12.48 -15.38
N GLU A 135 -12.12 12.44 -16.57
CA GLU A 135 -13.58 12.45 -16.69
C GLU A 135 -14.17 11.04 -16.83
N ASP A 136 -13.42 10.09 -17.42
CA ASP A 136 -13.95 8.75 -17.73
C ASP A 136 -13.34 7.65 -16.83
N LEU A 137 -12.02 7.50 -16.80
CA LEU A 137 -11.32 6.40 -16.13
C LEU A 137 -11.39 6.48 -14.61
N LEU A 138 -11.04 7.62 -13.99
CA LEU A 138 -11.07 7.74 -12.53
C LEU A 138 -12.48 7.46 -11.96
N PRO A 139 -13.58 8.05 -12.50
CA PRO A 139 -14.92 7.71 -12.05
C PRO A 139 -15.30 6.25 -12.34
N SER A 140 -14.88 5.69 -13.48
CA SER A 140 -15.17 4.29 -13.81
C SER A 140 -14.43 3.31 -12.90
N TYR A 141 -13.19 3.60 -12.52
CA TYR A 141 -12.42 2.82 -11.56
C TYR A 141 -13.07 2.82 -10.18
N ARG A 142 -13.51 3.99 -9.70
CA ARG A 142 -14.28 4.11 -8.44
C ARG A 142 -15.56 3.29 -8.49
N ARG A 143 -16.32 3.35 -9.59
CA ARG A 143 -17.56 2.56 -9.76
C ARG A 143 -17.28 1.05 -9.79
N PHE A 144 -16.25 0.63 -10.51
CA PHE A 144 -15.84 -0.78 -10.60
C PHE A 144 -15.47 -1.34 -9.22
N HIS A 145 -14.82 -0.53 -8.39
CA HIS A 145 -14.35 -0.91 -7.07
C HIS A 145 -15.25 -0.45 -5.91
N ALA A 146 -16.50 -0.06 -6.20
CA ALA A 146 -17.37 0.60 -5.22
C ALA A 146 -17.62 -0.23 -3.94
N ASP A 147 -17.69 -1.56 -4.05
CA ASP A 147 -17.84 -2.45 -2.89
C ASP A 147 -16.52 -2.65 -2.14
N LEU A 148 -15.48 -2.97 -2.90
CA LEU A 148 -14.18 -3.38 -2.36
C LEU A 148 -13.46 -2.22 -1.67
N LEU A 149 -13.54 -1.03 -2.27
CA LEU A 149 -12.82 0.17 -1.85
C LEU A 149 -13.74 1.23 -1.20
N GLU A 150 -14.97 0.87 -0.82
CA GLU A 150 -15.95 1.79 -0.17
C GLU A 150 -15.36 2.54 1.05
N HIS A 151 -14.41 1.92 1.75
CA HIS A 151 -13.78 2.46 2.95
C HIS A 151 -12.71 3.52 2.66
N GLN A 152 -12.24 3.64 1.42
CA GLN A 152 -11.22 4.60 1.05
C GLN A 152 -11.82 6.01 1.02
N PRO A 153 -11.20 6.99 1.69
CA PRO A 153 -11.69 8.36 1.62
C PRO A 153 -11.46 8.94 0.21
N PRO A 154 -12.27 9.93 -0.20
CA PRO A 154 -12.03 10.66 -1.45
C PRO A 154 -10.59 11.18 -1.54
N GLY A 155 -9.95 11.02 -2.70
CA GLY A 155 -8.57 11.48 -2.94
C GLY A 155 -7.48 10.50 -2.48
N ALA A 156 -7.82 9.45 -1.72
CA ALA A 156 -6.82 8.47 -1.26
C ALA A 156 -6.36 7.50 -2.36
N ILE A 157 -7.20 7.24 -3.36
CA ILE A 157 -6.88 6.35 -4.48
C ILE A 157 -6.19 7.13 -5.59
N GLU A 158 -6.67 8.35 -5.90
CA GLU A 158 -6.25 9.17 -7.04
C GLU A 158 -4.92 9.88 -6.76
N ARG A 159 -3.88 9.08 -6.53
CA ARG A 159 -2.51 9.49 -6.24
C ARG A 159 -1.67 9.56 -7.52
N PRO A 160 -0.58 10.36 -7.55
CA PRO A 160 0.12 10.74 -8.79
C PRO A 160 0.52 9.53 -9.66
N PHE A 161 1.07 8.49 -9.05
CA PHE A 161 1.52 7.31 -9.79
C PHE A 161 0.37 6.39 -10.23
N LEU A 162 -0.77 6.35 -9.52
CA LEU A 162 -1.95 5.65 -10.04
C LEU A 162 -2.55 6.39 -11.23
N VAL A 163 -2.65 7.73 -11.16
CA VAL A 163 -3.15 8.55 -12.28
C VAL A 163 -2.23 8.40 -13.50
N MET A 164 -0.91 8.35 -13.31
CA MET A 164 0.02 8.07 -14.40
C MET A 164 -0.10 6.65 -14.95
N ALA A 165 -0.36 5.64 -14.10
CA ALA A 165 -0.63 4.29 -14.58
C ALA A 165 -1.88 4.26 -15.47
N MET A 166 -2.93 5.02 -15.11
CA MET A 166 -4.13 5.17 -15.94
C MET A 166 -3.85 5.88 -17.26
N ALA A 167 -3.08 6.98 -17.25
CA ALA A 167 -2.66 7.68 -18.46
C ALA A 167 -1.84 6.77 -19.38
N GLN A 168 -0.88 6.04 -18.82
CA GLN A 168 -0.06 5.06 -19.54
C GLN A 168 -0.91 3.93 -20.14
N GLY A 169 -1.83 3.37 -19.35
CA GLY A 169 -2.75 2.33 -19.81
C GLY A 169 -3.63 2.80 -20.95
N LEU A 170 -4.19 4.02 -20.84
CA LEU A 170 -5.00 4.62 -21.89
C LEU A 170 -4.21 4.85 -23.19
N LEU A 171 -2.98 5.39 -23.08
CA LEU A 171 -2.10 5.58 -24.24
C LEU A 171 -1.77 4.24 -24.92
N ALA A 172 -1.44 3.22 -24.14
CA ALA A 172 -1.11 1.89 -24.65
C ALA A 172 -2.31 1.24 -25.37
N GLU A 173 -3.50 1.30 -24.80
CA GLU A 173 -4.71 0.75 -25.44
C GLU A 173 -5.10 1.53 -26.70
N ARG A 174 -5.00 2.86 -26.69
CA ARG A 174 -5.23 3.69 -27.89
C ARG A 174 -4.25 3.39 -29.02
N SER A 175 -3.00 3.08 -28.70
CA SER A 175 -2.00 2.74 -29.73
C SER A 175 -2.26 1.39 -30.41
N ARG A 176 -3.05 0.51 -29.77
CA ARG A 176 -3.43 -0.81 -30.31
C ARG A 176 -4.77 -0.80 -31.04
N ALA A 177 -5.65 0.11 -30.64
CA ALA A 177 -7.02 0.22 -31.11
C ALA A 177 -7.12 0.99 -32.44
N GLU A 178 -6.64 0.41 -33.54
CA GLU A 178 -7.04 0.87 -34.88
C GLU A 178 -8.46 0.36 -35.18
N GLY A 179 -9.49 1.18 -34.91
CA GLY A 179 -10.89 0.91 -35.29
C GLY A 179 -11.82 0.38 -34.18
N ASP A 180 -11.39 0.34 -32.91
CA ASP A 180 -12.23 -0.12 -31.80
C ASP A 180 -13.21 0.95 -31.28
N ASP A 181 -14.30 0.47 -30.67
CA ASP A 181 -15.30 1.30 -29.98
C ASP A 181 -14.67 2.07 -28.80
N PRO A 182 -14.72 3.43 -28.82
CA PRO A 182 -14.27 4.27 -27.72
C PRO A 182 -14.98 4.01 -26.39
N GLU A 183 -16.22 3.51 -26.39
CA GLU A 183 -17.02 3.34 -25.16
C GLU A 183 -16.51 2.24 -24.23
N ASP A 184 -15.82 1.22 -24.77
CA ASP A 184 -15.28 0.11 -23.98
C ASP A 184 -13.83 0.34 -23.49
N MET A 185 -13.22 1.45 -23.89
CA MET A 185 -11.85 1.80 -23.51
C MET A 185 -11.62 1.82 -21.98
N PRO A 186 -12.49 2.43 -21.14
CA PRO A 186 -12.28 2.43 -19.70
C PRO A 186 -12.25 1.04 -19.09
N ARG A 187 -13.09 0.12 -19.57
CA ARG A 187 -13.15 -1.26 -19.07
C ARG A 187 -11.87 -2.02 -19.39
N ARG A 188 -11.35 -1.91 -20.62
CA ARG A 188 -10.09 -2.56 -21.01
C ARG A 188 -8.90 -2.05 -20.20
N VAL A 189 -8.82 -0.73 -20.00
CA VAL A 189 -7.76 -0.14 -19.17
C VAL A 189 -7.88 -0.60 -17.71
N ILE A 190 -9.08 -0.63 -17.13
CA ILE A 190 -9.30 -1.14 -15.75
C ILE A 190 -8.88 -2.61 -15.65
N ALA A 191 -9.28 -3.45 -16.60
CA ALA A 191 -8.90 -4.87 -16.63
C ALA A 191 -7.37 -5.06 -16.71
N ARG A 192 -6.68 -4.22 -17.48
CA ARG A 192 -5.22 -4.20 -17.56
C ARG A 192 -4.54 -3.75 -16.26
N LEU A 193 -5.10 -2.73 -15.60
CA LEU A 193 -4.55 -2.17 -14.36
C LEU A 193 -4.78 -3.07 -13.16
N ASN A 194 -5.91 -3.79 -13.12
CA ASN A 194 -6.26 -4.71 -12.05
C ASN A 194 -5.46 -6.02 -12.16
N ASP A 195 -4.17 -5.94 -11.89
CA ASP A 195 -3.22 -7.02 -12.05
C ASP A 195 -2.82 -7.70 -10.72
N TYR A 196 -3.32 -7.21 -9.58
CA TYR A 196 -2.99 -7.74 -8.26
C TYR A 196 -4.21 -8.29 -7.50
N VAL A 197 -4.05 -9.48 -6.94
CA VAL A 197 -5.05 -10.10 -6.04
C VAL A 197 -4.48 -10.37 -4.63
N GLY A 198 -3.15 -10.32 -4.46
CA GLY A 198 -2.48 -10.72 -3.23
C GLY A 198 -2.59 -12.22 -2.97
N TRP A 199 -2.46 -12.64 -1.71
CA TRP A 199 -2.64 -14.05 -1.38
C TRP A 199 -4.13 -14.42 -1.37
N ARG A 200 -4.52 -15.28 -2.32
CA ARG A 200 -5.90 -15.76 -2.48
C ARG A 200 -5.93 -17.29 -2.49
N PRO A 201 -6.60 -17.96 -1.53
CA PRO A 201 -6.76 -19.41 -1.59
C PRO A 201 -7.79 -19.78 -2.65
N VAL A 202 -7.34 -20.23 -3.82
CA VAL A 202 -8.20 -20.60 -4.95
C VAL A 202 -8.61 -22.07 -4.87
N ALA A 203 -9.82 -22.39 -5.32
CA ALA A 203 -10.28 -23.76 -5.39
C ALA A 203 -9.53 -24.52 -6.48
N VAL A 204 -9.25 -25.80 -6.24
CA VAL A 204 -8.77 -26.72 -7.28
C VAL A 204 -10.01 -27.36 -7.90
N LEU A 205 -10.21 -27.13 -9.20
CA LEU A 205 -11.30 -27.71 -9.96
C LEU A 205 -11.07 -29.21 -10.17
N GLU A 206 -12.12 -29.96 -10.53
CA GLU A 206 -12.04 -31.42 -10.78
C GLU A 206 -10.97 -31.81 -11.82
N ASN A 207 -10.66 -30.91 -12.74
CA ASN A 207 -9.61 -31.09 -13.75
C ASN A 207 -8.19 -30.79 -13.24
N GLY A 208 -8.02 -30.56 -11.93
CA GLY A 208 -6.75 -30.22 -11.29
C GLY A 208 -6.27 -28.79 -11.51
N ARG A 209 -7.04 -27.94 -12.21
CA ARG A 209 -6.69 -26.53 -12.45
C ARG A 209 -7.19 -25.65 -11.31
N LEU A 210 -6.45 -24.60 -11.01
CA LEU A 210 -6.90 -23.57 -10.06
C LEU A 210 -8.00 -22.71 -10.70
N SER A 211 -9.03 -22.37 -9.92
CA SER A 211 -10.04 -21.39 -10.32
C SER A 211 -9.38 -20.02 -10.53
N GLU A 212 -9.80 -19.28 -11.55
CA GLU A 212 -9.36 -17.89 -11.73
C GLU A 212 -10.05 -16.96 -10.74
N PRO A 213 -9.33 -15.99 -10.13
CA PRO A 213 -9.97 -14.94 -9.34
C PRO A 213 -10.94 -14.12 -10.18
N TYR A 214 -12.04 -13.68 -9.55
CA TYR A 214 -13.02 -12.81 -10.20
C TYR A 214 -12.40 -11.45 -10.55
N ALA A 215 -12.93 -10.80 -11.59
CA ALA A 215 -12.39 -9.53 -12.07
C ALA A 215 -12.45 -8.42 -11.00
N HIS A 216 -13.50 -8.39 -10.17
CA HIS A 216 -13.66 -7.41 -9.09
C HIS A 216 -12.84 -7.75 -7.83
N GLU A 217 -12.18 -8.91 -7.75
CA GLU A 217 -11.22 -9.21 -6.67
C GLU A 217 -9.85 -8.58 -6.92
N ARG A 218 -9.51 -8.40 -8.20
CA ARG A 218 -8.24 -7.83 -8.65
C ARG A 218 -8.28 -6.32 -8.56
N VAL A 219 -7.19 -5.72 -8.13
CA VAL A 219 -7.04 -4.26 -8.00
C VAL A 219 -5.69 -3.83 -8.55
N ARG A 220 -5.53 -2.56 -8.91
CA ARG A 220 -4.20 -1.96 -9.08
C ARG A 220 -3.67 -1.56 -7.70
N PRO A 221 -2.54 -2.11 -7.22
CA PRO A 221 -1.87 -1.60 -6.03
C PRO A 221 -1.52 -0.12 -6.26
N ILE A 222 -1.66 0.72 -5.23
CA ILE A 222 -1.33 2.15 -5.36
C ILE A 222 0.20 2.29 -5.22
N PRO A 223 0.91 2.73 -6.28
CA PRO A 223 2.36 2.81 -6.21
C PRO A 223 2.81 3.92 -5.23
N LEU A 224 3.72 3.56 -4.34
CA LEU A 224 4.36 4.45 -3.36
C LEU A 224 5.80 4.81 -3.72
N HIS A 225 6.47 3.95 -4.47
CA HIS A 225 7.80 4.20 -5.01
C HIS A 225 7.92 3.51 -6.37
N LEU A 226 8.59 4.18 -7.32
CA LEU A 226 8.96 3.59 -8.60
C LEU A 226 10.44 3.83 -8.89
N ALA A 227 11.11 2.80 -9.40
CA ALA A 227 12.47 2.91 -9.88
C ALA A 227 12.59 4.05 -10.91
N GLY A 228 13.59 4.91 -10.75
CA GLY A 228 13.79 6.10 -11.58
C GLY A 228 12.88 7.29 -11.24
N CYS A 229 11.78 7.12 -10.51
CA CYS A 229 10.88 8.22 -10.13
C CYS A 229 11.01 8.63 -8.67
N GLY A 230 11.35 7.70 -7.78
CA GLY A 230 11.39 7.93 -6.33
C GLY A 230 10.03 7.71 -5.67
N ALA A 231 9.84 8.29 -4.48
CA ALA A 231 8.61 8.15 -3.71
C ALA A 231 7.46 9.00 -4.28
N ALA A 232 6.26 8.42 -4.32
CA ALA A 232 5.03 9.11 -4.68
C ALA A 232 4.70 10.19 -3.65
N HIS A 233 4.27 11.36 -4.13
CA HIS A 233 3.80 12.46 -3.31
C HIS A 233 2.50 12.08 -2.61
N GLY A 234 2.41 12.40 -1.32
CA GLY A 234 1.31 12.04 -0.44
C GLY A 234 1.81 11.84 0.99
N ARG A 235 0.92 11.38 1.88
CA ARG A 235 1.20 11.23 3.31
C ARG A 235 2.32 10.23 3.62
N TYR A 236 2.59 9.30 2.71
CA TYR A 236 3.63 8.28 2.85
C TYR A 236 4.98 8.65 2.20
N ALA A 237 5.08 9.80 1.51
CA ALA A 237 6.24 10.13 0.68
C ALA A 237 7.55 10.09 1.47
N ASP A 238 7.59 10.75 2.63
CA ASP A 238 8.81 10.88 3.43
C ASP A 238 9.25 9.56 4.07
N ILE A 239 8.29 8.79 4.61
CA ILE A 239 8.59 7.50 5.24
C ILE A 239 9.07 6.49 4.19
N VAL A 240 8.46 6.47 3.00
CA VAL A 240 8.85 5.58 1.91
C VAL A 240 10.23 5.96 1.36
N ARG A 241 10.46 7.24 1.04
CA ARG A 241 11.77 7.73 0.57
C ARG A 241 12.88 7.32 1.54
N THR A 242 12.69 7.61 2.82
CA THR A 242 13.69 7.32 3.87
C THR A 242 13.89 5.82 4.05
N ALA A 243 12.83 5.00 3.97
CA ALA A 243 12.95 3.54 4.06
C ALA A 243 13.74 2.95 2.89
N ILE A 244 13.50 3.43 1.66
CA ILE A 244 14.26 3.01 0.48
C ILE A 244 15.74 3.43 0.61
N ASP A 245 16.01 4.65 1.07
CA ASP A 245 17.39 5.12 1.32
C ASP A 245 18.12 4.27 2.36
N ILE A 246 17.40 3.83 3.42
CA ILE A 246 17.94 2.91 4.42
C ILE A 246 18.28 1.55 3.80
N LEU A 247 17.37 0.97 3.01
CA LEU A 247 17.58 -0.32 2.36
C LEU A 247 18.74 -0.28 1.36
N ALA A 248 18.87 0.81 0.60
CA ALA A 248 19.95 1.00 -0.37
C ALA A 248 21.35 1.07 0.28
N ARG A 249 21.44 1.38 1.59
CA ARG A 249 22.69 1.46 2.35
C ARG A 249 22.94 0.23 3.23
N ALA A 250 21.99 -0.70 3.29
CA ALA A 250 22.09 -1.87 4.15
C ALA A 250 23.19 -2.83 3.67
N PRO A 251 23.85 -3.58 4.58
CA PRO A 251 24.90 -4.51 4.20
C PRO A 251 24.38 -5.59 3.25
N GLU A 252 25.11 -5.84 2.16
CA GLU A 252 24.72 -6.83 1.14
C GLU A 252 24.49 -8.23 1.75
N SER A 253 25.30 -8.62 2.73
CA SER A 253 25.14 -9.90 3.44
C SER A 253 23.80 -10.01 4.16
N LEU A 254 23.25 -8.91 4.66
CA LEU A 254 21.96 -8.87 5.32
C LEU A 254 20.82 -8.93 4.31
N LEU A 255 20.93 -8.15 3.24
CA LEU A 255 19.95 -8.11 2.15
C LEU A 255 19.81 -9.49 1.49
N LYS A 256 20.93 -10.20 1.28
CA LYS A 256 20.96 -11.59 0.80
C LYS A 256 20.25 -12.57 1.74
N GLN A 257 20.37 -12.39 3.07
CA GLN A 257 19.63 -13.24 4.02
C GLN A 257 18.11 -13.05 3.93
N ALA A 258 17.65 -11.87 3.48
CA ALA A 258 16.24 -11.56 3.30
C ALA A 258 15.72 -11.83 1.88
N ASP A 259 16.53 -12.45 0.99
CA ASP A 259 16.22 -12.59 -0.44
C ASP A 259 15.76 -11.25 -1.06
N PHE A 260 16.45 -10.16 -0.69
CA PHE A 260 16.12 -8.81 -1.16
C PHE A 260 17.30 -8.20 -1.89
N ASP A 261 17.06 -7.69 -3.09
CA ASP A 261 18.00 -6.87 -3.84
C ASP A 261 17.31 -5.53 -4.17
N PRO A 262 17.82 -4.39 -3.65
CA PRO A 262 17.27 -3.07 -3.96
C PRO A 262 17.18 -2.76 -5.46
N ALA A 263 18.09 -3.32 -6.28
CA ALA A 263 18.08 -3.11 -7.73
C ALA A 263 16.94 -3.86 -8.44
N LEU A 264 16.36 -4.88 -7.79
CA LEU A 264 15.22 -5.63 -8.34
C LEU A 264 13.87 -5.00 -8.03
N LEU A 265 13.80 -4.09 -7.05
CA LEU A 265 12.57 -3.39 -6.68
C LEU A 265 12.22 -2.31 -7.71
N GLU A 266 11.34 -2.64 -8.66
CA GLU A 266 10.80 -1.67 -9.61
C GLU A 266 9.68 -0.83 -8.98
N GLU A 267 8.86 -1.45 -8.13
CA GLU A 267 7.69 -0.81 -7.52
C GLU A 267 7.50 -1.24 -6.06
N LEU A 268 7.40 -0.27 -5.15
CA LEU A 268 6.76 -0.47 -3.84
C LEU A 268 5.35 0.10 -3.89
N ALA A 269 4.35 -0.67 -3.50
CA ALA A 269 2.96 -0.26 -3.52
C ALA A 269 2.22 -0.62 -2.23
N ILE A 270 1.06 0.00 -2.01
CA ILE A 270 0.09 -0.47 -1.03
C ILE A 270 -1.03 -1.24 -1.68
N ASP A 271 -1.51 -2.26 -0.97
CA ASP A 271 -2.82 -2.85 -1.24
C ASP A 271 -3.89 -1.86 -0.76
N PRO A 272 -4.72 -1.28 -1.65
CA PRO A 272 -5.77 -0.34 -1.28
C PRO A 272 -6.98 -1.04 -0.64
N ARG A 273 -7.01 -2.37 -0.63
CA ARG A 273 -8.10 -3.10 0.02
C ARG A 273 -7.91 -3.06 1.53
N ALA A 274 -9.02 -3.03 2.26
CA ALA A 274 -8.96 -3.14 3.70
C ALA A 274 -8.41 -4.51 4.10
N PHE A 275 -7.45 -4.52 5.02
CA PHE A 275 -6.99 -5.78 5.61
C PHE A 275 -8.08 -6.36 6.50
N ASP A 276 -8.66 -7.48 6.08
CA ASP A 276 -9.68 -8.19 6.85
C ASP A 276 -9.03 -9.18 7.84
N PHE A 277 -9.04 -8.82 9.13
CA PHE A 277 -8.49 -9.68 10.19
C PHE A 277 -9.27 -10.98 10.43
N LEU A 278 -10.47 -11.11 9.88
CA LEU A 278 -11.30 -12.32 9.95
C LEU A 278 -11.13 -13.20 8.71
N HIS A 279 -10.53 -12.69 7.64
CA HIS A 279 -10.28 -13.47 6.44
C HIS A 279 -9.25 -14.57 6.72
N PRO A 280 -9.41 -15.81 6.22
CA PRO A 280 -8.46 -16.91 6.48
C PRO A 280 -7.01 -16.59 6.12
N ALA A 281 -6.79 -15.72 5.12
CA ALA A 281 -5.47 -15.19 4.75
C ALA A 281 -4.72 -14.54 5.91
N ALA A 282 -5.42 -13.88 6.83
CA ALA A 282 -4.82 -13.20 7.96
C ALA A 282 -4.16 -14.17 8.96
N SER A 283 -4.44 -15.48 8.85
CA SER A 283 -3.75 -16.51 9.66
C SER A 283 -2.33 -16.79 9.16
N ARG A 284 -1.96 -16.34 7.96
CA ARG A 284 -0.60 -16.52 7.45
C ARG A 284 0.39 -15.63 8.22
N PRO A 285 1.52 -16.19 8.68
CA PRO A 285 2.57 -15.40 9.30
C PRO A 285 3.01 -14.27 8.37
N ASN A 286 3.22 -13.07 8.93
CA ASN A 286 3.74 -11.90 8.23
C ASN A 286 2.96 -11.38 7.01
N TYR A 287 1.82 -11.98 6.63
CA TYR A 287 0.97 -11.48 5.53
C TYR A 287 0.51 -10.03 5.76
N LEU A 288 0.29 -9.67 7.02
CA LEU A 288 -0.03 -8.30 7.45
C LEU A 288 1.07 -7.28 7.11
N PHE A 289 2.30 -7.71 6.87
CA PHE A 289 3.44 -6.83 6.58
C PHE A 289 3.65 -6.62 5.07
N GLY A 290 3.15 -7.52 4.23
CA GLY A 290 3.28 -7.46 2.78
C GLY A 290 3.88 -8.71 2.17
N LEU A 291 4.04 -8.70 0.84
CA LEU A 291 4.68 -9.77 0.06
C LEU A 291 5.21 -9.22 -1.27
N TRP A 292 6.19 -9.92 -1.83
CA TRP A 292 6.47 -9.81 -3.26
C TRP A 292 5.26 -10.25 -4.08
N ASP A 293 4.95 -9.50 -5.13
CA ASP A 293 3.84 -9.79 -6.01
C ASP A 293 4.21 -10.78 -7.13
N PRO A 294 3.63 -12.00 -7.14
CA PRO A 294 3.93 -13.00 -8.15
C PRO A 294 3.48 -12.62 -9.57
N ALA A 295 2.52 -11.69 -9.71
CA ALA A 295 2.03 -11.26 -11.02
C ALA A 295 3.01 -10.29 -11.73
N ARG A 296 3.97 -9.73 -10.99
CA ARG A 296 5.01 -8.83 -11.52
C ARG A 296 6.36 -9.51 -11.43
N ILE A 297 6.60 -10.41 -12.37
CA ILE A 297 7.84 -11.17 -12.52
C ILE A 297 8.52 -10.81 -13.85
N ASP A 298 9.84 -10.77 -13.86
CA ASP A 298 10.61 -10.58 -15.08
C ASP A 298 10.91 -11.91 -15.81
N GLU A 299 11.63 -11.82 -16.93
CA GLU A 299 12.04 -12.99 -17.73
C GLU A 299 13.07 -13.89 -17.01
N ALA A 300 13.78 -13.35 -16.02
CA ALA A 300 14.77 -14.08 -15.23
C ALA A 300 14.15 -14.77 -13.99
N GLY A 301 12.85 -14.58 -13.74
CA GLY A 301 12.13 -15.18 -12.64
C GLY A 301 12.16 -14.37 -11.34
N PHE A 302 12.57 -13.10 -11.36
CA PHE A 302 12.56 -12.23 -10.19
C PHE A 302 11.28 -11.42 -10.08
N TYR A 303 10.72 -11.36 -8.86
CA TYR A 303 9.62 -10.46 -8.56
C TYR A 303 10.09 -9.00 -8.53
N ARG A 304 9.26 -8.10 -9.08
CA ARG A 304 9.61 -6.69 -9.31
C ARG A 304 8.76 -5.69 -8.53
N ARG A 305 7.62 -6.13 -7.99
CA ARG A 305 6.70 -5.30 -7.19
C ARG A 305 6.54 -5.85 -5.78
N MET A 306 6.83 -5.04 -4.77
CA MET A 306 6.55 -5.34 -3.36
C MET A 306 5.24 -4.63 -2.96
N VAL A 307 4.31 -5.36 -2.36
CA VAL A 307 3.03 -4.79 -1.92
C VAL A 307 2.91 -4.91 -0.39
N VAL A 308 2.84 -3.77 0.28
CA VAL A 308 2.62 -3.69 1.74
C VAL A 308 1.16 -3.41 2.06
N GLN A 309 0.71 -3.84 3.24
CA GLN A 309 -0.66 -3.61 3.67
C GLN A 309 -0.83 -2.19 4.19
N GLN A 310 -1.84 -1.46 3.70
CA GLN A 310 -2.10 -0.07 4.11
C GLN A 310 -2.29 0.06 5.63
N VAL A 311 -2.96 -0.91 6.26
CA VAL A 311 -3.18 -0.93 7.72
C VAL A 311 -1.87 -0.88 8.53
N THR A 312 -0.82 -1.54 8.04
CA THR A 312 0.49 -1.60 8.67
C THR A 312 1.23 -0.29 8.45
N LEU A 313 1.19 0.24 7.22
CA LEU A 313 1.82 1.51 6.89
C LEU A 313 1.20 2.67 7.68
N ASP A 314 -0.12 2.71 7.83
CA ASP A 314 -0.81 3.67 8.70
C ASP A 314 -0.39 3.53 10.17
N GLY A 315 -0.22 2.30 10.65
CA GLY A 315 0.25 2.02 11.99
C GLY A 315 1.65 2.60 12.22
N ILE A 316 2.56 2.41 11.27
CA ILE A 316 3.93 2.96 11.32
C ILE A 316 3.90 4.49 11.25
N LEU A 317 3.08 5.06 10.36
CA LEU A 317 2.95 6.51 10.17
C LEU A 317 2.42 7.22 11.42
N SER A 318 1.57 6.56 12.21
CA SER A 318 0.98 7.14 13.44
C SER A 318 1.95 7.22 14.64
N TRP A 319 3.15 6.64 14.56
CA TRP A 319 4.08 6.57 15.69
C TRP A 319 4.54 7.95 16.22
N PRO A 320 5.01 8.90 15.38
CA PRO A 320 5.54 10.17 15.87
C PRO A 320 4.52 10.96 16.69
N GLU A 321 3.26 10.98 16.23
CA GLU A 321 2.13 11.62 16.91
C GLU A 321 1.80 10.92 18.22
N ALA A 322 1.68 9.58 18.20
CA ALA A 322 1.37 8.80 19.40
C ALA A 322 2.44 8.94 20.48
N ALA A 323 3.72 9.01 20.09
CA ALA A 323 4.84 9.20 20.99
C ALA A 323 4.92 10.64 21.55
N ALA A 324 4.26 11.62 20.91
CA ALA A 324 4.24 13.01 21.37
C ALA A 324 3.19 13.29 22.44
N VAL A 325 2.25 12.37 22.68
CA VAL A 325 1.18 12.55 23.67
C VAL A 325 1.77 12.64 25.09
N GLY A 326 1.66 13.82 25.71
CA GLY A 326 2.01 14.05 27.12
C GLY A 326 3.37 14.70 27.38
N GLU A 327 4.14 15.06 26.34
CA GLU A 327 5.45 15.72 26.48
C GLU A 327 5.57 16.93 25.54
N ALA A 328 6.15 18.04 26.02
CA ALA A 328 6.62 19.10 25.13
C ALA A 328 7.79 18.54 24.30
N VAL A 329 7.55 18.27 23.01
CA VAL A 329 8.53 17.61 22.14
C VAL A 329 9.75 18.52 21.97
N PRO A 330 10.95 18.12 22.43
CA PRO A 330 12.17 18.87 22.16
C PRO A 330 12.39 19.00 20.64
N SER A 331 12.91 20.15 20.21
CA SER A 331 13.28 20.39 18.81
C SER A 331 14.17 19.25 18.30
N GLY A 332 13.76 18.57 17.22
CA GLY A 332 14.50 17.47 16.59
C GLY A 332 14.00 16.06 16.91
N LEU A 333 13.29 15.84 18.03
CA LEU A 333 12.80 14.51 18.41
C LEU A 333 11.71 13.99 17.45
N ASP A 334 10.91 14.89 16.87
CA ASP A 334 9.93 14.53 15.83
C ASP A 334 10.61 13.96 14.58
N ALA A 335 11.72 14.58 14.14
CA ALA A 335 12.49 14.10 13.00
C ALA A 335 13.12 12.72 13.29
N GLU A 336 13.64 12.50 14.50
CA GLU A 336 14.14 11.19 14.92
C GLU A 336 13.04 10.12 14.89
N ARG A 337 11.84 10.42 15.41
CA ARG A 337 10.70 9.49 15.42
C ARG A 337 10.19 9.15 14.03
N ARG A 338 10.15 10.14 13.12
CA ARG A 338 9.82 9.90 11.70
C ARG A 338 10.86 9.02 11.02
N TRP A 339 12.13 9.24 11.32
CA TRP A 339 13.21 8.38 10.81
C TRP A 339 13.09 6.96 11.37
N GLU A 340 12.75 6.79 12.65
CA GLU A 340 12.50 5.48 13.25
C GLU A 340 11.32 4.75 12.60
N SER A 341 10.24 5.47 12.28
CA SER A 341 9.13 4.94 11.49
C SER A 341 9.62 4.40 10.13
N ALA A 342 10.47 5.15 9.42
CA ALA A 342 11.05 4.70 8.16
C ALA A 342 11.98 3.48 8.33
N ALA A 343 12.77 3.44 9.40
CA ALA A 343 13.59 2.28 9.74
C ALA A 343 12.74 1.02 9.97
N VAL A 344 11.59 1.16 10.63
CA VAL A 344 10.66 0.03 10.80
C VAL A 344 9.98 -0.37 9.50
N LEU A 345 9.64 0.58 8.62
CA LEU A 345 9.14 0.25 7.29
C LEU A 345 10.17 -0.54 6.47
N ALA A 346 11.45 -0.15 6.50
CA ALA A 346 12.53 -0.91 5.88
C ALA A 346 12.63 -2.34 6.44
N GLY A 347 12.56 -2.49 7.76
CA GLY A 347 12.50 -3.81 8.40
C GLY A 347 11.27 -4.64 7.99
N VAL A 348 10.12 -4.00 7.82
CA VAL A 348 8.88 -4.63 7.31
C VAL A 348 9.06 -5.15 5.88
N ILE A 349 9.68 -4.37 4.99
CA ILE A 349 9.98 -4.78 3.62
C ILE A 349 10.90 -6.01 3.60
N LEU A 350 11.95 -6.03 4.44
CA LEU A 350 12.85 -7.19 4.54
C LEU A 350 12.14 -8.45 5.05
N MET A 351 11.29 -8.31 6.09
CA MET A 351 10.51 -9.44 6.60
C MET A 351 9.51 -9.98 5.57
N ALA A 352 8.90 -9.10 4.77
CA ALA A 352 8.00 -9.47 3.69
C ALA A 352 8.77 -10.19 2.57
N ALA A 353 9.92 -9.65 2.17
CA ALA A 353 10.79 -10.23 1.15
C ALA A 353 11.22 -11.65 1.51
N GLY A 354 11.74 -11.86 2.73
CA GLY A 354 12.18 -13.19 3.16
C GLY A 354 11.04 -14.19 3.40
N LEU A 355 9.79 -13.75 3.51
CA LEU A 355 8.66 -14.69 3.57
C LEU A 355 8.36 -15.29 2.20
N SER A 356 8.34 -14.46 1.15
CA SER A 356 8.02 -14.89 -0.22
C SER A 356 9.21 -15.37 -1.03
N GLY A 357 10.43 -14.93 -0.65
CA GLY A 357 11.63 -15.05 -1.47
C GLY A 357 11.57 -14.17 -2.74
N HIS A 358 12.68 -14.07 -3.45
CA HIS A 358 12.83 -13.17 -4.61
C HIS A 358 12.17 -13.66 -5.90
N GLY A 359 11.58 -14.86 -5.93
CA GLY A 359 11.05 -15.46 -7.15
C GLY A 359 10.62 -16.92 -7.00
N PRO A 360 10.03 -17.52 -8.05
CA PRO A 360 9.76 -18.95 -8.12
C PRO A 360 11.07 -19.74 -8.03
N GLY A 361 11.17 -20.65 -7.07
CA GLY A 361 12.40 -21.43 -6.84
C GLY A 361 13.40 -20.81 -5.87
N SER A 362 13.07 -19.67 -5.25
CA SER A 362 13.83 -19.17 -4.11
C SER A 362 13.90 -20.23 -2.99
N PHE A 363 15.08 -20.38 -2.39
CA PHE A 363 15.29 -21.38 -1.33
C PHE A 363 14.34 -21.16 -0.14
N GLN A 364 14.08 -19.89 0.20
CA GLN A 364 13.20 -19.53 1.30
C GLN A 364 11.75 -20.00 1.08
N ALA A 365 11.27 -20.04 -0.17
CA ALA A 365 9.94 -20.52 -0.50
C ALA A 365 9.76 -22.04 -0.26
N ALA A 366 10.85 -22.81 -0.19
CA ALA A 366 10.82 -24.24 0.10
C ALA A 366 10.93 -24.58 1.60
N LEU A 367 11.26 -23.60 2.46
CA LEU A 367 11.49 -23.84 3.88
C LEU A 367 10.18 -24.01 4.66
N PRO A 368 10.13 -24.93 5.63
CA PRO A 368 9.03 -24.96 6.59
C PRO A 368 8.96 -23.66 7.39
N LEU A 369 7.75 -23.20 7.71
CA LEU A 369 7.54 -21.98 8.51
C LEU A 369 8.27 -22.02 9.87
N ALA A 370 8.40 -23.19 10.48
CA ALA A 370 9.11 -23.37 11.73
C ALA A 370 10.61 -23.05 11.65
N GLU A 371 11.21 -23.20 10.47
CA GLU A 371 12.62 -22.84 10.21
C GLU A 371 12.75 -21.41 9.66
N LEU A 372 11.81 -21.01 8.79
CA LEU A 372 11.82 -19.70 8.15
C LEU A 372 11.64 -18.57 9.16
N LEU A 373 10.68 -18.68 10.09
CA LEU A 373 10.35 -17.60 11.03
C LEU A 373 11.53 -17.24 11.98
N PRO A 374 12.27 -18.20 12.57
CA PRO A 374 13.48 -17.90 13.32
C PRO A 374 14.57 -17.19 12.50
N ARG A 375 14.76 -17.58 11.22
CA ARG A 375 15.72 -16.92 10.32
C ARG A 375 15.34 -15.46 10.08
N ILE A 376 14.06 -15.22 9.78
CA ILE A 376 13.50 -13.87 9.60
C ILE A 376 13.71 -13.01 10.86
N ALA A 377 13.44 -13.56 12.05
CA ALA A 377 13.69 -12.85 13.30
C ALA A 377 15.18 -12.52 13.48
N GLY A 378 16.07 -13.45 13.14
CA GLY A 378 17.52 -13.30 13.24
C GLY A 378 18.07 -12.14 12.43
N TYR A 379 17.86 -12.13 11.10
CA TYR A 379 18.37 -11.04 10.26
C TYR A 379 17.67 -9.72 10.53
N ARG A 380 16.39 -9.73 10.95
CA ARG A 380 15.69 -8.51 11.36
C ARG A 380 16.38 -7.86 12.58
N ASP A 381 16.74 -8.67 13.57
CA ASP A 381 17.42 -8.15 14.76
C ASP A 381 18.88 -7.77 14.46
N GLU A 382 19.53 -8.41 13.48
CA GLU A 382 20.81 -7.95 12.90
C GLU A 382 20.67 -6.59 12.21
N PHE A 383 19.61 -6.40 11.43
CA PHE A 383 19.33 -5.18 10.68
C PHE A 383 19.20 -3.98 11.62
N TYR A 384 18.39 -4.11 12.67
CA TYR A 384 18.23 -3.03 13.63
C TYR A 384 19.50 -2.77 14.44
N ARG A 385 20.28 -3.81 14.79
CA ARG A 385 21.59 -3.62 15.44
C ARG A 385 22.56 -2.87 14.55
N TRP A 386 22.62 -3.21 13.27
CA TRP A 386 23.41 -2.46 12.28
C TRP A 386 22.95 -1.00 12.19
N LEU A 387 21.64 -0.75 12.08
CA LEU A 387 21.10 0.62 12.02
C LEU A 387 21.53 1.47 13.21
N LEU A 388 21.51 0.95 14.43
CA LEU A 388 21.96 1.68 15.62
C LEU A 388 23.41 2.16 15.51
N THR A 389 24.28 1.45 14.76
CA THR A 389 25.68 1.87 14.56
C THR A 389 25.82 3.06 13.61
N THR A 390 24.81 3.32 12.78
CA THR A 390 24.80 4.41 11.79
C THR A 390 24.25 5.73 12.32
N LEU A 391 23.65 5.70 13.52
CA LEU A 391 22.94 6.84 14.09
C LEU A 391 23.86 7.86 14.76
N PRO A 392 23.47 9.15 14.78
CA PRO A 392 24.09 10.16 15.64
C PRO A 392 24.12 9.70 17.11
N ARG A 393 25.14 10.13 17.85
CA ARG A 393 25.39 9.66 19.22
C ARG A 393 24.18 9.80 20.14
N ASP A 394 23.51 10.95 20.13
CA ASP A 394 22.41 11.24 21.06
C ASP A 394 21.17 10.39 20.74
N HIS A 395 20.81 10.29 19.45
CA HIS A 395 19.74 9.40 18.97
C HIS A 395 20.03 7.94 19.33
N ARG A 396 21.27 7.48 19.09
CA ARG A 396 21.71 6.13 19.44
C ARG A 396 21.60 5.85 20.94
N LEU A 397 22.08 6.75 21.80
CA LEU A 397 22.01 6.57 23.25
C LEU A 397 20.56 6.40 23.73
N ARG A 398 19.64 7.21 23.20
CA ARG A 398 18.21 7.10 23.50
C ARG A 398 17.64 5.74 23.08
N LEU A 399 17.96 5.29 21.86
CA LEU A 399 17.49 4.01 21.36
C LEU A 399 18.14 2.82 22.06
N ASP A 400 19.40 2.92 22.51
CA ASP A 400 20.05 1.90 23.33
C ASP A 400 19.36 1.77 24.70
N ASP A 401 19.00 2.88 25.34
CA ASP A 401 18.26 2.88 26.60
C ASP A 401 16.80 2.42 26.44
N GLU A 402 16.15 2.76 25.32
CA GLU A 402 14.88 2.15 24.94
C GLU A 402 15.03 0.64 24.75
N ALA A 403 16.04 0.19 24.01
CA ALA A 403 16.26 -1.23 23.70
C ALA A 403 16.52 -2.05 24.96
N LYS A 404 17.24 -1.52 25.96
CA LYS A 404 17.41 -2.16 27.28
C LYS A 404 16.07 -2.33 28.00
N ARG A 405 15.24 -1.28 28.02
CA ARG A 405 13.91 -1.31 28.69
C ARG A 405 12.93 -2.24 28.00
N MET A 406 12.90 -2.21 26.67
CA MET A 406 11.96 -2.98 25.85
C MET A 406 12.50 -4.37 25.45
N ARG A 407 13.76 -4.67 25.76
CA ARG A 407 14.49 -5.89 25.37
C ARG A 407 14.53 -6.16 23.87
N GLN A 408 14.40 -5.12 23.05
CA GLN A 408 14.48 -5.19 21.60
C GLN A 408 14.83 -3.80 21.00
N PRO A 409 15.68 -3.74 19.95
CA PRO A 409 15.93 -2.51 19.20
C PRO A 409 14.64 -1.93 18.58
N PHE A 410 14.53 -0.60 18.55
CA PHE A 410 13.35 0.12 18.04
C PHE A 410 12.05 -0.37 18.68
N GLY A 411 12.12 -0.71 19.98
CA GLY A 411 11.04 -1.36 20.70
C GLY A 411 9.81 -0.48 20.86
N GLY A 412 9.96 0.84 20.89
CA GLY A 412 8.87 1.81 20.97
C GLY A 412 7.94 1.70 19.75
N VAL A 413 8.48 1.95 18.56
CA VAL A 413 7.75 1.91 17.30
C VAL A 413 7.14 0.53 17.05
N ARG A 414 7.91 -0.54 17.26
CA ARG A 414 7.44 -1.93 17.08
C ARG A 414 6.28 -2.27 18.02
N ARG A 415 6.37 -1.89 19.29
CA ARG A 415 5.29 -2.11 20.28
C ARG A 415 4.05 -1.29 19.92
N HIS A 416 4.23 -0.05 19.48
CA HIS A 416 3.14 0.83 19.04
C HIS A 416 2.36 0.21 17.88
N ILE A 417 3.05 -0.19 16.81
CA ILE A 417 2.41 -0.81 15.63
C ILE A 417 1.63 -2.06 16.03
N ASN A 418 2.23 -2.94 16.85
CA ASN A 418 1.54 -4.14 17.34
C ASN A 418 0.29 -3.80 18.16
N ALA A 419 0.35 -2.76 19.00
CA ALA A 419 -0.81 -2.30 19.77
C ALA A 419 -1.90 -1.71 18.89
N VAL A 420 -1.54 -0.89 17.89
CA VAL A 420 -2.49 -0.32 16.91
C VAL A 420 -3.19 -1.41 16.12
N LEU A 421 -2.43 -2.38 15.61
CA LEU A 421 -2.97 -3.49 14.81
C LEU A 421 -3.85 -4.40 15.66
N ALA A 422 -3.44 -4.73 16.89
CA ALA A 422 -4.28 -5.48 17.83
C ALA A 422 -5.58 -4.74 18.17
N GLY A 423 -5.51 -3.43 18.37
CA GLY A 423 -6.69 -2.59 18.61
C GLY A 423 -7.65 -2.54 17.40
N ARG A 424 -7.11 -2.41 16.17
CA ARG A 424 -7.91 -2.47 14.93
C ARG A 424 -8.59 -3.84 14.79
N ARG A 425 -7.87 -4.93 15.04
CA ARG A 425 -8.43 -6.30 15.03
C ARG A 425 -9.56 -6.46 16.04
N ALA A 426 -9.35 -6.03 17.29
CA ALA A 426 -10.35 -6.13 18.35
C ALA A 426 -11.64 -5.39 17.98
N ARG A 427 -11.52 -4.13 17.52
CA ARG A 427 -12.66 -3.32 17.06
C ARG A 427 -13.40 -3.96 15.89
N GLN A 428 -12.68 -4.54 14.93
CA GLN A 428 -13.32 -5.24 13.82
C GLN A 428 -14.11 -6.44 14.31
N VAL A 429 -13.52 -7.31 15.14
CA VAL A 429 -14.20 -8.50 15.69
C VAL A 429 -15.47 -8.10 16.45
N GLU A 430 -15.37 -7.09 17.32
CA GLU A 430 -16.48 -6.58 18.11
C GLU A 430 -17.60 -6.02 17.23
N ASN A 431 -17.28 -5.08 16.33
CA ASN A 431 -18.26 -4.43 15.48
C ASN A 431 -18.95 -5.42 14.53
N VAL A 432 -18.21 -6.37 13.96
CA VAL A 432 -18.78 -7.42 13.07
C VAL A 432 -19.75 -8.31 13.85
N ALA A 433 -19.37 -8.74 15.05
CA ALA A 433 -20.22 -9.58 15.89
C ALA A 433 -21.52 -8.85 16.28
N LEU A 434 -21.41 -7.60 16.75
CA LEU A 434 -22.57 -6.78 17.12
C LEU A 434 -23.45 -6.45 15.91
N ALA A 435 -22.86 -6.08 14.77
CA ALA A 435 -23.60 -5.80 13.54
C ALA A 435 -24.44 -7.01 13.12
N SER A 436 -23.85 -8.22 13.15
CA SER A 436 -24.55 -9.48 12.87
C SER A 436 -25.73 -9.71 13.83
N VAL A 437 -25.57 -9.45 15.13
CA VAL A 437 -26.67 -9.54 16.11
C VAL A 437 -27.78 -8.54 15.80
N PHE A 438 -27.44 -7.27 15.57
CA PHE A 438 -28.43 -6.23 15.25
C PHE A 438 -29.17 -6.51 13.94
N ALA A 439 -28.47 -6.99 12.91
CA ALA A 439 -29.08 -7.38 11.65
C ALA A 439 -30.12 -8.50 11.85
N ARG A 440 -29.80 -9.53 12.65
CA ARG A 440 -30.73 -10.64 12.99
C ARG A 440 -31.92 -10.17 13.84
N LEU A 441 -31.69 -9.20 14.73
CA LEU A 441 -32.74 -8.51 15.47
C LEU A 441 -33.48 -7.47 14.62
N GLY A 442 -33.23 -7.41 13.31
CA GLY A 442 -33.81 -6.47 12.34
C GLY A 442 -33.69 -5.01 12.74
N ARG A 443 -32.56 -4.64 13.34
CA ARG A 443 -32.15 -3.27 13.62
C ARG A 443 -31.15 -2.85 12.54
N ALA A 444 -31.63 -2.75 11.29
CA ALA A 444 -30.79 -2.55 10.11
C ALA A 444 -29.89 -1.30 10.22
N GLU A 445 -30.41 -0.17 10.69
CA GLU A 445 -29.63 1.05 10.88
C GLU A 445 -28.50 0.88 11.91
N ALA A 446 -28.76 0.19 13.02
CA ALA A 446 -27.74 -0.08 14.02
C ALA A 446 -26.66 -1.03 13.47
N ALA A 447 -27.07 -2.03 12.70
CA ALA A 447 -26.17 -2.96 12.03
C ALA A 447 -25.30 -2.26 10.98
N GLU A 448 -25.88 -1.33 10.20
CA GLU A 448 -25.17 -0.53 9.20
C GLU A 448 -24.16 0.41 9.85
N ARG A 449 -24.50 1.11 10.94
CA ARG A 449 -23.53 1.98 11.64
C ARG A 449 -22.31 1.20 12.16
N LEU A 450 -22.53 0.01 12.73
CA LEU A 450 -21.45 -0.82 13.25
C LEU A 450 -20.60 -1.42 12.12
N ALA A 451 -21.24 -1.94 11.07
CA ALA A 451 -20.54 -2.51 9.93
C ALA A 451 -19.81 -1.43 9.12
N GLY A 452 -20.40 -0.25 8.97
CA GLY A 452 -19.79 0.91 8.30
C GLY A 452 -18.56 1.46 9.02
N ALA A 453 -18.44 1.24 10.33
CA ALA A 453 -17.23 1.55 11.09
C ALA A 453 -16.08 0.55 10.85
N VAL A 454 -16.33 -0.54 10.09
CA VAL A 454 -15.33 -1.56 9.75
C VAL A 454 -14.87 -1.37 8.30
N PRO A 455 -13.56 -1.22 8.04
CA PRO A 455 -13.04 -1.05 6.68
C PRO A 455 -13.24 -2.29 5.78
N ALA A 456 -13.30 -3.50 6.33
CA ALA A 456 -13.46 -4.73 5.56
C ALA A 456 -14.81 -4.80 4.82
N ALA A 457 -14.77 -5.07 3.50
CA ALA A 457 -15.97 -5.19 2.67
C ALA A 457 -16.88 -6.36 3.09
N SER A 458 -16.28 -7.48 3.50
CA SER A 458 -16.96 -8.68 4.02
C SER A 458 -17.97 -8.33 5.13
N ALA A 459 -17.53 -7.55 6.11
CA ALA A 459 -18.33 -7.10 7.24
C ALA A 459 -19.57 -6.29 6.80
N ARG A 460 -19.37 -5.30 5.92
CA ARG A 460 -20.44 -4.43 5.42
C ARG A 460 -21.45 -5.21 4.61
N MET A 461 -20.98 -5.98 3.63
CA MET A 461 -21.85 -6.70 2.70
C MET A 461 -22.67 -7.78 3.42
N LEU A 462 -22.07 -8.58 4.30
CA LEU A 462 -22.79 -9.61 5.07
C LEU A 462 -23.86 -9.01 6.01
N SER A 463 -23.57 -7.86 6.62
CA SER A 463 -24.52 -7.14 7.47
C SER A 463 -25.72 -6.62 6.67
N ARG A 464 -25.48 -6.05 5.48
CA ARG A 464 -26.50 -5.59 4.54
C ARG A 464 -27.36 -6.75 4.02
N ILE A 465 -26.74 -7.85 3.58
CA ILE A 465 -27.44 -9.07 3.12
C ILE A 465 -28.36 -9.60 4.23
N THR A 466 -27.84 -9.77 5.44
CA THR A 466 -28.61 -10.28 6.58
C THR A 466 -29.79 -9.35 6.91
N SER A 467 -29.56 -8.04 6.91
CA SER A 467 -30.60 -7.05 7.21
C SER A 467 -31.75 -7.09 6.22
N ARG A 468 -31.46 -7.24 4.92
CA ARG A 468 -32.48 -7.36 3.86
C ARG A 468 -33.32 -8.63 4.00
N VAL A 469 -32.68 -9.78 4.24
CA VAL A 469 -33.38 -11.05 4.47
C VAL A 469 -34.29 -10.97 5.69
N VAL A 470 -33.85 -10.33 6.77
CA VAL A 470 -34.65 -10.15 7.99
C VAL A 470 -35.81 -9.19 7.76
N ALA A 471 -35.63 -8.13 6.96
CA ALA A 471 -36.70 -7.21 6.57
C ALA A 471 -37.81 -7.93 5.80
N ALA A 472 -37.45 -8.68 4.76
CA ALA A 472 -38.39 -9.49 3.98
C ALA A 472 -39.18 -10.48 4.86
N ARG A 473 -38.49 -11.21 5.77
CA ARG A 473 -39.15 -12.15 6.70
C ARG A 473 -40.13 -11.47 7.64
N ARG A 474 -39.88 -10.23 8.06
CA ARG A 474 -40.79 -9.48 8.95
C ARG A 474 -42.04 -9.02 8.24
N VAL A 475 -41.89 -8.56 7.00
CA VAL A 475 -43.01 -8.14 6.14
C VAL A 475 -43.96 -9.32 5.92
N LEU A 476 -43.42 -10.50 5.58
CA LEU A 476 -44.18 -11.74 5.46
C LEU A 476 -44.92 -12.12 6.75
N ARG A 477 -44.22 -12.08 7.91
CA ARG A 477 -44.82 -12.44 9.21
C ARG A 477 -45.94 -11.51 9.65
N ARG A 478 -45.91 -10.25 9.25
CA ARG A 478 -46.94 -9.25 9.62
C ARG A 478 -48.18 -9.31 8.72
N GLY A 479 -48.17 -10.13 7.67
CA GLY A 479 -49.26 -10.18 6.68
C GLY A 479 -49.48 -8.85 5.96
N ALA A 480 -48.49 -7.94 6.01
CA ALA A 480 -48.63 -6.54 5.61
C ALA A 480 -48.20 -6.28 4.15
N SER A 481 -47.91 -7.32 3.37
CA SER A 481 -47.27 -7.16 2.06
C SER A 481 -48.24 -7.24 0.90
N THR A 482 -48.13 -6.30 -0.03
CA THR A 482 -48.16 -6.64 -1.45
C THR A 482 -46.88 -7.45 -1.71
N GLY A 483 -46.95 -8.62 -2.34
CA GLY A 483 -45.80 -9.54 -2.49
C GLY A 483 -44.54 -8.89 -3.08
N THR A 484 -44.70 -7.78 -3.80
CA THR A 484 -43.66 -6.97 -4.46
C THR A 484 -42.54 -6.52 -3.53
N GLN A 485 -42.82 -5.86 -2.39
CA GLN A 485 -41.74 -5.33 -1.52
C GLN A 485 -40.85 -6.44 -0.94
N THR A 486 -41.45 -7.59 -0.64
CA THR A 486 -40.69 -8.75 -0.14
C THR A 486 -39.75 -9.30 -1.22
N LEU A 487 -40.24 -9.38 -2.47
CA LEU A 487 -39.44 -9.82 -3.61
C LEU A 487 -38.30 -8.84 -3.87
N ASP A 488 -38.57 -7.53 -3.88
CA ASP A 488 -37.55 -6.49 -4.08
C ASP A 488 -36.40 -6.58 -3.05
N ASP A 489 -36.72 -6.83 -1.78
CA ASP A 489 -35.71 -7.00 -0.72
C ASP A 489 -34.88 -8.28 -0.88
N LEU A 490 -35.49 -9.36 -1.35
CA LEU A 490 -34.79 -10.62 -1.62
C LEU A 490 -33.92 -10.53 -2.87
N ASP A 491 -34.40 -9.89 -3.93
CA ASP A 491 -33.63 -9.63 -5.15
C ASP A 491 -32.43 -8.73 -4.86
N ALA A 492 -32.62 -7.69 -4.04
CA ALA A 492 -31.53 -6.85 -3.58
C ALA A 492 -30.52 -7.63 -2.72
N ALA A 493 -30.97 -8.57 -1.87
CA ALA A 493 -30.09 -9.43 -1.10
C ALA A 493 -29.29 -10.39 -2.00
N ALA A 494 -29.93 -10.98 -3.01
CA ALA A 494 -29.29 -11.86 -3.99
C ALA A 494 -28.24 -11.10 -4.82
N ALA A 495 -28.56 -9.90 -5.29
CA ALA A 495 -27.62 -9.03 -5.99
C ALA A 495 -26.41 -8.67 -5.12
N LEU A 496 -26.63 -8.41 -3.82
CA LEU A 496 -25.53 -8.17 -2.88
C LEU A 496 -24.66 -9.41 -2.66
N VAL A 497 -25.24 -10.61 -2.62
CA VAL A 497 -24.46 -11.86 -2.53
C VAL A 497 -23.57 -12.03 -3.75
N LEU A 498 -24.11 -11.85 -4.96
CA LEU A 498 -23.33 -11.96 -6.20
C LEU A 498 -22.18 -10.95 -6.23
N ARG A 499 -22.46 -9.68 -5.93
CA ARG A 499 -21.42 -8.65 -5.84
C ARG A 499 -20.38 -8.96 -4.77
N ALA A 500 -20.77 -9.52 -3.64
CA ALA A 500 -19.86 -9.88 -2.56
C ALA A 500 -18.95 -11.05 -2.95
N VAL A 501 -19.45 -12.00 -3.75
CA VAL A 501 -18.65 -13.06 -4.34
C VAL A 501 -17.69 -12.49 -5.40
N ASP A 502 -18.20 -11.68 -6.33
CA ASP A 502 -17.43 -11.09 -7.42
C ASP A 502 -16.25 -10.25 -6.93
N CYS A 503 -16.41 -9.50 -5.82
CA CYS A 503 -15.34 -8.69 -5.24
C CYS A 503 -14.52 -9.40 -4.16
N GLY A 504 -14.81 -10.68 -3.87
CA GLY A 504 -14.08 -11.49 -2.87
C GLY A 504 -14.38 -11.13 -1.42
N ALA A 505 -15.41 -10.31 -1.16
CA ALA A 505 -15.88 -10.02 0.20
C ALA A 505 -16.52 -11.23 0.88
N THR A 506 -17.06 -12.18 0.11
CA THR A 506 -17.58 -13.45 0.61
C THR A 506 -17.04 -14.61 -0.21
N VAL A 507 -16.91 -15.77 0.43
CA VAL A 507 -16.53 -17.00 -0.26
C VAL A 507 -17.63 -17.38 -1.25
N ASP A 508 -17.22 -17.70 -2.46
CA ASP A 508 -18.10 -18.32 -3.45
C ASP A 508 -18.59 -19.69 -2.91
N PRO A 509 -19.90 -19.87 -2.70
CA PRO A 509 -20.44 -21.12 -2.20
C PRO A 509 -20.13 -22.30 -3.13
N TRP A 510 -19.95 -22.08 -4.44
CA TRP A 510 -19.61 -23.13 -5.39
C TRP A 510 -18.17 -23.63 -5.24
N ASN A 511 -17.27 -22.78 -4.74
CA ASN A 511 -15.89 -23.16 -4.42
C ASN A 511 -15.78 -23.97 -3.12
N ILE A 512 -16.75 -23.87 -2.20
CA ILE A 512 -16.77 -24.66 -0.95
C ILE A 512 -17.21 -26.10 -1.21
N LEU A 513 -18.11 -26.31 -2.18
CA LEU A 513 -18.65 -27.64 -2.49
C LEU A 513 -17.63 -28.57 -3.16
N GLY A 514 -16.51 -28.06 -3.67
CA GLY A 514 -15.44 -28.84 -4.31
C GLY A 514 -14.37 -29.41 -3.35
N MET A 515 -14.51 -29.24 -2.03
CA MET A 515 -13.59 -29.77 -1.01
C MET A 515 -14.18 -30.94 -0.20
N SER A 516 -15.08 -31.72 -0.79
CA SER A 516 -15.65 -32.94 -0.19
C SER A 516 -14.82 -34.19 -0.49
#